data_AF-A0A9D8AG46-F1
#
_entry.id   AF-A0A9D8AG46-F1
#
_cell.length_a   1.000
_cell.length_b   1.000
_cell.length_c   1.000
_cell.angle_alpha   90.00
_cell.angle_beta   90.00
_cell.angle_gamma   90.00
#
_symmetry.space_group_name_H-M   'P 1'
#
loop_
_entity.id
_entity.type
_entity.pdbx_description
1 polymer ?
#
loop_
_entity_poly.entity_id
_entity_poly.type
_entity_poly.pdbx_seq_one_letter_code
_entity_poly.pdbx_strand_id
1 'polypeptide(L)'
;MRNKVLIYIFIFVFLIVILAPFFMLFGPTRLKDYLHKELVYKVIASKITRGLKTDEEKALRLMEYVHRHVVTNQSGYKIIDKHPLNDLIRNVGVCDQVANTLVTLARKAHIKGRLIFLRGYQASSQHSLCDLYIDGEFRIFDPTFDMIFINESGKIATFEDIQRHNTKLKRVMQTEFGRIFDPFGRGIEKFYFKLFEPEYKPKIFRTNFEQDKKRFILSRWIDLYYDIFADLFLTLYQKLYFKSAGTGPFLRARYKHLSFRHDSALADYDYILEKYEDEFMRSECVYFKGVAFWELKEYYKAISEFEKLLEEAPGTKRRRLAMMFLLDSYCLLNNPDKVLFYLSRLRPKLKGE
;
A
#
# COMPACT_ATOMS: atom_id res chain seq x y z
N MET A 1 -49.40 -22.85 -12.23
CA MET A 1 -48.09 -23.49 -12.50
C MET A 1 -47.03 -22.52 -13.04
N ARG A 2 -47.33 -21.68 -14.04
CA ARG A 2 -46.36 -20.75 -14.68
C ARG A 2 -45.58 -19.85 -13.70
N ASN A 3 -46.25 -19.28 -12.69
CA ASN A 3 -45.59 -18.38 -11.72
C ASN A 3 -44.60 -19.11 -10.80
N LYS A 4 -44.87 -20.37 -10.44
CA LYS A 4 -43.92 -21.17 -9.64
C LYS A 4 -42.66 -21.49 -10.45
N VAL A 5 -42.80 -21.81 -11.73
CA VAL A 5 -41.67 -22.06 -12.64
C VAL A 5 -40.78 -20.82 -12.77
N LEU A 6 -41.38 -19.63 -12.94
CA LEU A 6 -40.62 -18.37 -13.01
C LEU A 6 -39.85 -18.07 -11.71
N ILE A 7 -40.45 -18.33 -10.55
CA ILE A 7 -39.79 -18.17 -9.25
C ILE A 7 -38.58 -19.12 -9.13
N TYR A 8 -38.73 -20.38 -9.52
CA TYR A 8 -37.61 -21.33 -9.48
C TYR A 8 -36.48 -20.94 -10.44
N ILE A 9 -36.80 -20.47 -11.65
CA ILE A 9 -35.81 -19.97 -12.61
C ILE A 9 -35.06 -18.78 -12.00
N PHE A 10 -35.78 -17.83 -11.40
CA PHE A 10 -35.16 -16.67 -10.75
C PHE A 10 -34.22 -17.08 -9.61
N ILE A 11 -34.68 -17.95 -8.70
CA ILE A 11 -33.86 -18.47 -7.59
C ILE A 11 -32.61 -19.19 -8.13
N PHE A 12 -32.77 -20.02 -9.16
CA PHE A 12 -31.65 -20.74 -9.75
C PHE A 12 -30.60 -19.81 -10.37
N VAL A 13 -31.03 -18.83 -11.17
CA VAL A 13 -30.13 -17.82 -11.75
C VAL A 13 -29.45 -17.00 -10.66
N PHE A 14 -30.20 -16.61 -9.63
CA PHE A 14 -29.67 -15.88 -8.48
C PHE A 14 -28.60 -16.69 -7.73
N LEU A 15 -28.83 -17.99 -7.51
CA LEU A 15 -27.85 -18.88 -6.90
C LEU A 15 -26.60 -19.04 -7.77
N ILE A 16 -26.76 -19.21 -9.09
CA ILE A 16 -25.63 -19.26 -10.01
C ILE A 16 -24.80 -17.99 -9.88
N VAL A 17 -25.45 -16.82 -9.93
CA VAL A 17 -24.76 -15.54 -9.78
C VAL A 17 -24.02 -15.53 -8.45
N ILE A 18 -24.68 -15.73 -7.31
CA ILE A 18 -24.02 -15.72 -5.99
C ILE A 18 -22.82 -16.67 -5.90
N LEU A 19 -22.92 -17.88 -6.47
CA LEU A 19 -21.88 -18.90 -6.34
C LEU A 19 -20.73 -18.73 -7.35
N ALA A 20 -20.92 -17.94 -8.40
CA ALA A 20 -19.99 -17.94 -9.52
C ALA A 20 -18.54 -17.48 -9.17
N PRO A 21 -18.28 -16.51 -8.27
CA PRO A 21 -16.90 -16.20 -7.86
C PRO A 21 -16.22 -17.38 -7.15
N PHE A 22 -16.98 -18.21 -6.44
CA PHE A 22 -16.46 -19.40 -5.77
C PHE A 22 -16.14 -20.51 -6.79
N PHE A 23 -16.94 -20.65 -7.85
CA PHE A 23 -16.61 -21.58 -8.94
C PHE A 23 -15.30 -21.22 -9.65
N MET A 24 -14.98 -19.93 -9.76
CA MET A 24 -13.71 -19.50 -10.37
C MET A 24 -12.47 -19.89 -9.55
N LEU A 25 -12.61 -20.23 -8.26
CA LEU A 25 -11.51 -20.74 -7.45
C LEU A 25 -11.05 -22.16 -7.84
N PHE A 26 -11.88 -22.90 -8.57
CA PHE A 26 -11.53 -24.19 -9.18
C PHE A 26 -10.91 -24.04 -10.57
N GLY A 27 -10.83 -22.82 -11.10
CA GLY A 27 -10.20 -22.52 -12.37
C GLY A 27 -8.67 -22.50 -12.33
N PRO A 28 -8.03 -22.08 -13.43
CA PRO A 28 -6.57 -22.02 -13.53
C PRO A 28 -5.94 -21.11 -12.46
N THR A 29 -4.73 -21.45 -12.01
CA THR A 29 -4.01 -20.71 -10.95
C THR A 29 -3.92 -19.20 -11.23
N ARG A 30 -3.62 -18.81 -12.46
CA ARG A 30 -3.56 -17.39 -12.85
C ARG A 30 -4.88 -16.63 -12.64
N LEU A 31 -6.03 -17.30 -12.82
CA LEU A 31 -7.34 -16.68 -12.66
C LEU A 31 -7.68 -16.48 -11.19
N LYS A 32 -7.55 -17.52 -10.37
CA LYS A 32 -7.86 -17.43 -8.94
C LYS A 32 -6.93 -16.45 -8.20
N ASP A 33 -5.63 -16.45 -8.53
CA ASP A 33 -4.66 -15.51 -7.97
C ASP A 33 -4.98 -14.07 -8.37
N TYR A 34 -5.39 -13.86 -9.62
CA TYR A 34 -5.83 -12.55 -10.11
C TYR A 34 -7.05 -12.04 -9.34
N LEU A 35 -8.11 -12.86 -9.23
CA LEU A 35 -9.34 -12.47 -8.53
C LEU A 35 -9.10 -12.21 -7.04
N HIS A 36 -8.32 -13.07 -6.37
CA HIS A 36 -7.95 -12.86 -4.98
C HIS A 36 -7.17 -11.56 -4.80
N LYS A 37 -6.20 -11.28 -5.69
CA LYS A 37 -5.46 -10.03 -5.67
C LYS A 37 -6.35 -8.80 -5.85
N GLU A 38 -7.26 -8.84 -6.81
CA GLU A 38 -8.22 -7.74 -7.04
C GLU A 38 -9.14 -7.53 -5.84
N LEU A 39 -9.58 -8.60 -5.17
CA LEU A 39 -10.34 -8.53 -3.93
C LEU A 39 -9.53 -7.85 -2.82
N VAL A 40 -8.27 -8.25 -2.61
CA VAL A 40 -7.41 -7.62 -1.58
C VAL A 40 -7.25 -6.12 -1.85
N TYR A 41 -6.98 -5.71 -3.09
CA TYR A 41 -6.91 -4.28 -3.43
C TYR A 41 -8.21 -3.53 -3.14
N LYS A 42 -9.35 -4.15 -3.47
CA LYS A 42 -10.68 -3.56 -3.21
C LYS A 42 -10.93 -3.40 -1.72
N VAL A 43 -10.62 -4.41 -0.91
CA VAL A 43 -10.75 -4.36 0.55
C VAL A 43 -9.91 -3.21 1.10
N ILE A 44 -8.63 -3.13 0.73
CA ILE A 44 -7.72 -2.07 1.18
C ILE A 44 -8.30 -0.70 0.83
N ALA A 45 -8.57 -0.45 -0.44
CA ALA A 45 -9.09 0.84 -0.89
C ALA A 45 -10.39 1.21 -0.17
N SER A 46 -11.32 0.27 -0.04
CA SER A 46 -12.64 0.52 0.57
C SER A 46 -12.58 0.75 2.09
N LYS A 47 -11.66 0.07 2.80
CA LYS A 47 -11.50 0.25 4.26
C LYS A 47 -10.77 1.57 4.56
N ILE A 48 -9.72 1.88 3.79
CA ILE A 48 -8.93 3.11 3.95
C ILE A 48 -9.70 4.37 3.56
N THR A 49 -10.55 4.30 2.54
CA THR A 49 -11.36 5.44 2.07
C THR A 49 -12.75 5.54 2.70
N ARG A 50 -13.07 4.67 3.66
CA ARG A 50 -14.39 4.62 4.29
C ARG A 50 -14.75 5.97 4.94
N GLY A 51 -15.91 6.51 4.56
CA GLY A 51 -16.43 7.76 5.09
C GLY A 51 -15.85 9.03 4.46
N LEU A 52 -14.85 8.92 3.58
CA LEU A 52 -14.29 10.05 2.84
C LEU A 52 -15.17 10.38 1.63
N LYS A 53 -15.38 11.67 1.37
CA LYS A 53 -16.35 12.13 0.38
C LYS A 53 -15.68 12.50 -0.94
N THR A 54 -14.59 13.25 -0.85
CA THR A 54 -13.89 13.80 -2.02
C THR A 54 -12.80 12.86 -2.52
N ASP A 55 -12.47 12.96 -3.80
CA ASP A 55 -11.37 12.17 -4.37
C ASP A 55 -10.01 12.63 -3.86
N GLU A 56 -9.87 13.91 -3.49
CA GLU A 56 -8.68 14.43 -2.82
C GLU A 56 -8.44 13.77 -1.46
N GLU A 57 -9.43 13.75 -0.57
CA GLU A 57 -9.34 13.09 0.74
C GLU A 57 -8.95 11.61 0.60
N LYS A 58 -9.60 10.91 -0.34
CA LYS A 58 -9.32 9.51 -0.63
C LYS A 58 -7.90 9.31 -1.14
N ALA A 59 -7.44 10.13 -2.08
CA ALA A 59 -6.11 10.06 -2.66
C ALA A 59 -5.02 10.28 -1.58
N LEU A 60 -5.18 11.30 -0.74
CA LEU A 60 -4.27 11.60 0.36
C LEU A 60 -4.21 10.46 1.37
N ARG A 61 -5.37 9.91 1.75
CA ARG A 61 -5.42 8.80 2.71
C ARG A 61 -4.84 7.50 2.14
N LEU A 62 -5.02 7.24 0.85
CA LEU A 62 -4.37 6.11 0.18
C LEU A 62 -2.85 6.32 0.03
N MET A 63 -2.40 7.54 -0.24
CA MET A 63 -0.98 7.87 -0.31
C MET A 63 -0.30 7.62 1.05
N GLU A 64 -0.90 8.12 2.13
CA GLU A 64 -0.41 7.86 3.50
C GLU A 64 -0.31 6.35 3.77
N TYR A 65 -1.38 5.59 3.44
CA TYR A 65 -1.36 4.15 3.61
C TYR A 65 -0.20 3.50 2.85
N VAL A 66 -0.02 3.83 1.57
CA VAL A 66 1.05 3.26 0.74
C VAL A 66 2.43 3.65 1.27
N HIS A 67 2.64 4.90 1.68
CA HIS A 67 3.91 5.36 2.24
C HIS A 67 4.32 4.55 3.47
N ARG A 68 3.37 4.27 4.38
CA ARG A 68 3.61 3.50 5.60
C ARG A 68 3.76 2.00 5.38
N HIS A 69 3.22 1.46 4.28
CA HIS A 69 3.15 0.02 4.02
C HIS A 69 4.03 -0.47 2.88
N VAL A 70 4.70 0.42 2.15
CA VAL A 70 5.64 0.07 1.09
C VAL A 70 6.85 1.00 1.18
N VAL A 71 7.80 0.63 2.03
CA VAL A 71 8.97 1.47 2.29
C VAL A 71 10.07 1.21 1.26
N THR A 72 10.69 2.28 0.79
CA THR A 72 11.82 2.23 -0.14
C THR A 72 13.16 2.04 0.58
N ASN A 73 14.16 1.56 -0.16
CA ASN A 73 15.57 1.52 0.28
C ASN A 73 15.84 0.65 1.54
N GLN A 74 15.30 -0.57 1.55
CA GLN A 74 15.60 -1.56 2.59
C GLN A 74 16.80 -2.41 2.19
N SER A 75 17.93 -2.17 2.87
CA SER A 75 19.16 -2.96 2.70
C SER A 75 18.87 -4.45 2.87
N GLY A 76 19.36 -5.27 1.95
CA GLY A 76 19.23 -6.72 1.99
C GLY A 76 17.95 -7.31 1.37
N TYR A 77 16.96 -6.52 0.96
CA TYR A 77 15.84 -7.01 0.15
C TYR A 77 16.14 -6.89 -1.34
N LYS A 78 16.00 -8.01 -2.07
CA LYS A 78 16.06 -7.98 -3.53
C LYS A 78 14.86 -7.23 -4.09
N ILE A 79 15.07 -6.42 -5.12
CA ILE A 79 13.98 -5.87 -5.92
C ILE A 79 13.31 -7.03 -6.65
N ILE A 80 11.98 -7.13 -6.54
CA ILE A 80 11.18 -8.17 -7.19
C ILE A 80 10.09 -7.46 -7.98
N ASP A 81 10.21 -7.46 -9.30
CA ASP A 81 9.20 -6.90 -10.18
C ASP A 81 8.12 -7.95 -10.48
N LYS A 82 6.97 -7.81 -9.80
CA LYS A 82 5.82 -8.73 -9.94
C LYS A 82 4.51 -7.98 -10.10
N HIS A 83 4.02 -7.37 -9.02
CA HIS A 83 2.78 -6.60 -8.99
C HIS A 83 2.63 -5.93 -7.61
N PRO A 84 1.79 -4.88 -7.48
CA PRO A 84 1.63 -4.12 -6.23
C PRO A 84 1.30 -4.96 -4.98
N LEU A 85 0.51 -6.03 -5.10
CA LEU A 85 0.20 -6.88 -3.95
C LEU A 85 1.44 -7.58 -3.39
N ASN A 86 2.44 -7.90 -4.23
CA ASN A 86 3.70 -8.47 -3.76
C ASN A 86 4.44 -7.45 -2.90
N ASP A 87 4.41 -6.18 -3.29
CA ASP A 87 5.10 -5.10 -2.61
C ASP A 87 4.42 -4.80 -1.26
N LEU A 88 3.08 -4.84 -1.21
CA LEU A 88 2.28 -4.79 0.03
C LEU A 88 2.50 -5.99 0.95
N ILE A 89 2.58 -7.21 0.42
CA ILE A 89 2.88 -8.41 1.22
C ILE A 89 4.24 -8.25 1.89
N ARG A 90 5.23 -7.78 1.13
CA ARG A 90 6.62 -7.65 1.58
C ARG A 90 6.88 -6.39 2.39
N ASN A 91 6.02 -5.37 2.29
CA ASN A 91 6.24 -4.04 2.85
C ASN A 91 7.57 -3.42 2.36
N VAL A 92 7.91 -3.65 1.09
CA VAL A 92 9.12 -3.13 0.43
C VAL A 92 8.84 -2.93 -1.04
N GLY A 93 9.25 -1.78 -1.58
CA GLY A 93 9.22 -1.49 -3.02
C GLY A 93 10.26 -0.44 -3.39
N VAL A 94 10.48 -0.24 -4.69
CA VAL A 94 11.19 0.93 -5.25
C VAL A 94 10.19 1.99 -5.73
N CYS A 95 10.64 3.19 -6.07
CA CYS A 95 9.75 4.35 -6.27
C CYS A 95 8.64 4.11 -7.31
N ASP A 96 8.92 3.40 -8.40
CA ASP A 96 7.93 3.02 -9.40
C ASP A 96 6.92 1.99 -8.88
N GLN A 97 7.37 1.02 -8.08
CA GLN A 97 6.50 0.04 -7.40
C GLN A 97 5.59 0.69 -6.37
N VAL A 98 6.11 1.65 -5.60
CA VAL A 98 5.34 2.41 -4.60
C VAL A 98 4.29 3.26 -5.31
N ALA A 99 4.68 4.01 -6.35
CA ALA A 99 3.76 4.78 -7.16
C ALA A 99 2.69 3.89 -7.83
N ASN A 100 3.07 2.73 -8.36
CA ASN A 100 2.13 1.78 -8.97
C ASN A 100 1.15 1.19 -7.96
N THR A 101 1.58 1.02 -6.72
CA THR A 101 0.70 0.60 -5.62
C THR A 101 -0.37 1.66 -5.36
N LEU A 102 0.02 2.94 -5.27
CA LEU A 102 -0.95 4.04 -5.11
C LEU A 102 -1.93 4.11 -6.29
N VAL A 103 -1.45 4.10 -7.54
CA VAL A 103 -2.33 4.10 -8.73
C VAL A 103 -3.30 2.92 -8.71
N THR A 104 -2.84 1.74 -8.31
CA THR A 104 -3.66 0.53 -8.25
C THR A 104 -4.77 0.61 -7.20
N LEU A 105 -4.47 1.16 -6.02
CA LEU A 105 -5.47 1.36 -4.98
C LEU A 105 -6.41 2.52 -5.29
N ALA A 106 -5.91 3.63 -5.85
CA ALA A 106 -6.70 4.76 -6.30
C ALA A 106 -7.78 4.34 -7.31
N ARG A 107 -7.44 3.45 -8.25
CA ARG A 107 -8.40 2.85 -9.19
C ARG A 107 -9.55 2.14 -8.47
N LYS A 108 -9.26 1.40 -7.39
CA LYS A 108 -10.29 0.72 -6.59
C LYS A 108 -11.17 1.68 -5.80
N ALA A 109 -10.70 2.90 -5.58
CA ALA A 109 -11.46 4.03 -5.06
C ALA A 109 -12.08 4.91 -6.16
N HIS A 110 -12.10 4.44 -7.42
CA HIS A 110 -12.64 5.15 -8.59
C HIS A 110 -11.89 6.40 -9.03
N ILE A 111 -10.64 6.56 -8.60
CA ILE A 111 -9.78 7.68 -8.99
C ILE A 111 -8.89 7.23 -10.14
N LYS A 112 -8.93 7.96 -11.26
CA LYS A 112 -8.05 7.68 -12.40
C LYS A 112 -6.62 8.06 -12.05
N GLY A 113 -5.66 7.20 -12.38
CA GLY A 113 -4.25 7.44 -12.08
C GLY A 113 -3.32 6.98 -13.19
N ARG A 114 -2.14 7.58 -13.24
CA ARG A 114 -1.04 7.19 -14.16
C ARG A 114 0.30 7.31 -13.45
N LEU A 115 1.28 6.57 -13.95
CA LEU A 115 2.66 6.66 -13.47
C LEU A 115 3.43 7.68 -14.30
N ILE A 116 4.27 8.44 -13.63
CA ILE A 116 5.20 9.37 -14.27
C ILE A 116 6.62 8.96 -13.88
N PHE A 117 7.41 8.58 -14.89
CA PHE A 117 8.85 8.39 -14.74
C PHE A 117 9.54 9.74 -14.99
N LEU A 118 10.03 10.37 -13.92
CA LEU A 118 10.74 11.65 -13.97
C LEU A 118 12.13 11.45 -14.54
N ARG A 119 12.43 12.17 -15.63
CA ARG A 119 13.72 12.18 -16.32
C ARG A 119 14.44 13.49 -16.06
N GLY A 120 13.76 14.62 -16.26
CA GLY A 120 14.24 15.92 -15.85
C GLY A 120 15.50 16.30 -16.62
N TYR A 121 16.62 16.33 -15.91
CA TYR A 121 17.97 16.65 -16.39
C TYR A 121 18.79 15.44 -16.87
N GLN A 122 18.21 14.23 -16.88
CA GLN A 122 18.88 13.01 -17.38
C GLN A 122 17.95 12.15 -18.25
N ALA A 123 18.53 11.41 -19.20
CA ALA A 123 17.75 10.52 -20.09
C ALA A 123 17.10 9.33 -19.36
N SER A 124 17.77 8.82 -18.32
CA SER A 124 17.25 7.77 -17.44
C SER A 124 16.36 8.38 -16.36
N SER A 125 15.32 7.65 -15.96
CA SER A 125 14.44 8.12 -14.89
C SER A 125 15.11 7.93 -13.53
N GLN A 126 15.19 9.01 -12.75
CA GLN A 126 15.79 8.99 -11.41
C GLN A 126 14.74 8.83 -10.30
N HIS A 127 13.47 9.11 -10.60
CA HIS A 127 12.38 8.95 -9.65
C HIS A 127 11.05 8.72 -10.38
N SER A 128 10.11 8.08 -9.72
CA SER A 128 8.77 7.82 -10.27
C SER A 128 7.69 8.33 -9.33
N LEU A 129 6.68 8.96 -9.91
CA LEU A 129 5.56 9.58 -9.21
C LEU A 129 4.23 9.00 -9.64
N CYS A 130 3.23 9.30 -8.83
CA CYS A 130 1.83 9.07 -9.13
C CYS A 130 1.18 10.37 -9.59
N ASP A 131 0.32 10.27 -10.60
CA ASP A 131 -0.46 11.38 -11.10
C ASP A 131 -1.94 10.99 -11.12
N LEU A 132 -2.72 11.60 -10.25
CA LEU A 132 -4.11 11.24 -9.97
C LEU A 132 -5.06 12.33 -10.48
N TYR A 133 -6.17 11.91 -11.08
CA TYR A 133 -7.18 12.80 -11.63
C TYR A 133 -8.13 13.27 -10.52
N ILE A 134 -7.98 14.52 -10.10
CA ILE A 134 -8.69 15.13 -8.98
C ILE A 134 -9.16 16.52 -9.40
N ASP A 135 -10.44 16.80 -9.21
CA ASP A 135 -11.08 18.07 -9.55
C ASP A 135 -10.82 18.53 -10.99
N GLY A 136 -10.96 17.60 -11.93
CA GLY A 136 -10.84 17.88 -13.37
C GLY A 136 -9.43 17.87 -13.92
N GLU A 137 -8.40 17.69 -13.09
CA GLU A 137 -6.99 17.78 -13.49
C GLU A 137 -6.14 16.67 -12.90
N PHE A 138 -5.00 16.41 -13.55
CA PHE A 138 -3.99 15.47 -13.12
C PHE A 138 -3.03 16.16 -12.12
N ARG A 139 -3.03 15.69 -10.87
CA ARG A 139 -2.29 16.26 -9.73
C ARG A 139 -1.24 15.28 -9.22
N ILE A 140 -0.10 15.82 -8.79
CA ILE A 140 1.11 15.06 -8.48
C ILE A 140 1.13 14.59 -7.02
N PHE A 141 1.40 13.29 -6.85
CA PHE A 141 1.55 12.62 -5.56
C PHE A 141 2.87 11.84 -5.52
N ASP A 142 3.61 12.00 -4.42
CA ASP A 142 4.83 11.25 -4.17
C ASP A 142 4.67 10.34 -2.93
N PRO A 143 4.14 9.11 -3.09
CA PRO A 143 4.01 8.18 -1.98
C PRO A 143 5.35 7.68 -1.45
N THR A 144 6.44 7.83 -2.21
CA THR A 144 7.77 7.40 -1.77
C THR A 144 8.28 8.30 -0.65
N PHE A 145 8.07 9.61 -0.80
CA PHE A 145 8.54 10.61 0.15
C PHE A 145 7.42 11.25 0.98
N ASP A 146 6.20 10.70 0.92
CA ASP A 146 5.01 11.23 1.63
C ASP A 146 4.68 12.68 1.28
N MET A 147 4.92 13.07 0.02
CA MET A 147 5.03 14.47 -0.36
C MET A 147 3.98 14.86 -1.41
N ILE A 148 3.39 16.03 -1.19
CA ILE A 148 2.65 16.79 -2.20
C ILE A 148 3.14 18.24 -2.23
N PHE A 149 2.81 18.94 -3.31
CA PHE A 149 2.98 20.37 -3.42
C PHE A 149 1.61 21.03 -3.52
N ILE A 150 1.43 22.16 -2.85
CA ILE A 150 0.22 22.98 -2.92
C ILE A 150 0.56 24.27 -3.66
N ASN A 151 -0.25 24.63 -4.65
CA ASN A 151 -0.10 25.86 -5.41
C ASN A 151 -0.73 27.07 -4.70
N GLU A 152 -0.56 28.27 -5.26
CA GLU A 152 -1.07 29.52 -4.65
C GLU A 152 -2.61 29.54 -4.50
N SER A 153 -3.33 28.73 -5.28
CA SER A 153 -4.80 28.57 -5.17
C SER A 153 -5.24 27.58 -4.08
N GLY A 154 -4.28 26.99 -3.33
CA GLY A 154 -4.56 26.02 -2.28
C GLY A 154 -4.83 24.60 -2.79
N LYS A 155 -4.63 24.32 -4.09
CA LYS A 155 -4.86 22.99 -4.67
C LYS A 155 -3.55 22.21 -4.80
N ILE A 156 -3.64 20.88 -4.84
CA ILE A 156 -2.49 20.01 -5.10
C ILE A 156 -1.93 20.32 -6.50
N ALA A 157 -0.63 20.56 -6.59
CA ALA A 157 0.03 21.03 -7.79
C ALA A 157 -0.04 20.00 -8.93
N THR A 158 -0.20 20.51 -10.14
CA THR A 158 -0.03 19.73 -11.38
C THR A 158 1.45 19.57 -11.71
N PHE A 159 1.78 18.75 -12.71
CA PHE A 159 3.15 18.67 -13.22
C PHE A 159 3.64 20.04 -13.74
N GLU A 160 2.77 20.78 -14.43
CA GLU A 160 3.09 22.08 -15.02
C GLU A 160 3.30 23.15 -13.96
N ASP A 161 2.52 23.12 -12.87
CA ASP A 161 2.72 23.98 -11.70
C ASP A 161 4.14 23.82 -11.13
N ILE A 162 4.60 22.56 -11.00
CA ILE A 162 5.95 22.26 -10.48
C ILE A 162 7.03 22.71 -11.46
N GLN A 163 6.83 22.53 -12.76
CA GLN A 163 7.81 22.97 -13.76
C GLN A 163 7.98 24.49 -13.81
N ARG A 164 6.89 25.25 -13.71
CA ARG A 164 6.90 26.70 -13.94
C ARG A 164 7.02 27.53 -12.68
N HIS A 165 6.53 27.04 -11.53
CA HIS A 165 6.30 27.84 -10.33
C HIS A 165 6.89 27.22 -9.07
N ASN A 166 7.96 26.42 -9.17
CA ASN A 166 8.54 25.70 -8.03
C ASN A 166 8.85 26.56 -6.78
N THR A 167 9.22 27.83 -6.94
CA THR A 167 9.50 28.75 -5.82
C THR A 167 8.26 29.22 -5.06
N LYS A 168 7.07 29.04 -5.63
CA LYS A 168 5.78 29.46 -5.06
C LYS A 168 4.96 28.29 -4.49
N LEU A 169 5.51 27.08 -4.52
CA LEU A 169 4.82 25.90 -4.04
C LEU A 169 5.09 25.66 -2.56
N LYS A 170 4.03 25.35 -1.82
CA LYS A 170 4.15 24.87 -0.44
C LYS A 170 4.30 23.35 -0.44
N ARG A 171 5.46 22.87 0.02
CA ARG A 171 5.67 21.44 0.30
C ARG A 171 4.87 21.02 1.52
N VAL A 172 4.16 19.90 1.43
CA VAL A 172 3.39 19.33 2.54
C VAL A 172 3.72 17.84 2.66
N MET A 173 4.13 17.43 3.86
CA MET A 173 4.21 16.02 4.26
C MET A 173 2.90 15.64 4.95
N GLN A 174 2.31 14.50 4.61
CA GLN A 174 1.01 14.11 5.19
C GLN A 174 1.14 13.59 6.62
N THR A 175 2.20 12.86 6.91
CA THR A 175 2.41 12.20 8.19
C THR A 175 3.32 13.01 9.10
N GLU A 176 3.07 12.93 10.41
CA GLU A 176 3.99 13.46 11.41
C GLU A 176 5.38 12.82 11.30
N PHE A 177 5.40 11.51 11.05
CA PHE A 177 6.61 10.77 10.71
C PHE A 177 7.37 11.39 9.53
N GLY A 178 6.69 11.69 8.41
CA GLY A 178 7.28 12.34 7.25
C GLY A 178 7.87 13.71 7.57
N ARG A 179 7.23 14.48 8.47
CA ARG A 179 7.75 15.78 8.96
C ARG A 179 9.01 15.62 9.82
N ILE A 180 9.06 14.62 10.69
CA ILE A 180 10.20 14.39 11.61
C ILE A 180 11.39 13.77 10.87
N PHE A 181 11.11 12.83 9.97
CA PHE A 181 12.12 12.06 9.24
C PHE A 181 12.59 12.76 7.96
N ASP A 182 11.97 13.89 7.55
CA ASP A 182 12.17 14.60 6.27
C ASP A 182 13.48 14.21 5.58
N PRO A 183 13.45 13.23 4.66
CA PRO A 183 14.66 12.64 4.09
C PRO A 183 15.46 13.66 3.28
N PHE A 184 14.88 14.83 3.03
CA PHE A 184 15.42 15.86 2.16
C PHE A 184 16.12 17.02 2.87
N GLY A 185 15.97 17.14 4.20
CA GLY A 185 16.59 18.22 4.97
C GLY A 185 16.45 19.61 4.32
N ARG A 186 17.33 20.56 4.68
CA ARG A 186 17.45 21.84 3.96
C ARG A 186 18.40 21.66 2.78
N GLY A 187 17.87 21.64 1.55
CA GLY A 187 18.66 21.72 0.31
C GLY A 187 18.36 20.68 -0.77
N ILE A 188 17.76 19.52 -0.43
CA ILE A 188 17.45 18.49 -1.44
C ILE A 188 16.20 18.84 -2.26
N GLU A 189 15.38 19.81 -1.82
CA GLU A 189 14.27 20.36 -2.63
C GLU A 189 14.75 20.86 -4.00
N LYS A 190 15.92 21.50 -4.08
CA LYS A 190 16.51 21.93 -5.36
C LYS A 190 16.75 20.74 -6.28
N PHE A 191 17.32 19.66 -5.75
CA PHE A 191 17.56 18.43 -6.51
C PHE A 191 16.25 17.77 -6.94
N TYR A 192 15.25 17.75 -6.06
CA TYR A 192 13.94 17.21 -6.37
C TYR A 192 13.28 17.97 -7.54
N PHE A 193 13.33 19.31 -7.53
CA PHE A 193 12.79 20.11 -8.63
C PHE A 193 13.54 19.94 -9.95
N LYS A 194 14.84 19.60 -9.93
CA LYS A 194 15.56 19.25 -11.17
C LYS A 194 14.91 18.08 -11.92
N LEU A 195 14.28 17.15 -11.21
CA LEU A 195 13.59 16.01 -11.81
C LEU A 195 12.41 16.42 -12.72
N PHE A 196 11.95 17.66 -12.61
CA PHE A 196 10.89 18.25 -13.41
C PHE A 196 11.42 19.15 -14.54
N GLU A 197 12.73 19.35 -14.68
CA GLU A 197 13.29 20.17 -15.75
C GLU A 197 12.89 19.63 -17.14
N PRO A 198 12.67 20.51 -18.14
CA PRO A 198 12.10 20.10 -19.42
C PRO A 198 13.12 19.46 -20.39
N GLU A 199 14.39 19.34 -20.01
CA GLU A 199 15.47 18.81 -20.87
C GLU A 199 15.12 17.41 -21.40
N TYR A 200 14.62 16.53 -20.53
CA TYR A 200 14.08 15.23 -20.88
C TYR A 200 12.63 15.10 -20.43
N LYS A 201 11.71 15.02 -21.40
CA LYS A 201 10.27 14.85 -21.14
C LYS A 201 10.01 13.61 -20.28
N PRO A 202 9.11 13.69 -19.29
CA PRO A 202 8.76 12.53 -18.47
C PRO A 202 8.11 11.44 -19.34
N LYS A 203 8.33 10.19 -18.96
CA LYS A 203 7.62 9.06 -19.58
C LYS A 203 6.37 8.77 -18.78
N ILE A 204 5.20 8.97 -19.40
CA ILE A 204 3.91 8.72 -18.77
C ILE A 204 3.47 7.29 -19.12
N PHE A 205 3.25 6.47 -18.09
CA PHE A 205 2.69 5.14 -18.25
C PHE A 205 1.26 5.12 -17.72
N ARG A 206 0.30 4.97 -18.64
CA ARG A 206 -1.09 4.73 -18.30
C ARG A 206 -1.22 3.26 -17.97
N THR A 207 -1.79 2.94 -16.81
CA THR A 207 -2.15 1.57 -16.50
C THR A 207 -3.27 1.18 -17.46
N ASN A 208 -2.94 0.44 -18.52
CA ASN A 208 -3.88 0.02 -19.58
C ASN A 208 -4.89 -1.04 -19.10
N PHE A 209 -5.27 -1.00 -17.82
CA PHE A 209 -6.15 -1.97 -17.17
C PHE A 209 -7.52 -2.06 -17.88
N GLU A 210 -8.05 -0.94 -18.34
CA GLU A 210 -9.30 -0.88 -19.09
C GLU A 210 -9.20 -1.47 -20.50
N GLN A 211 -7.99 -1.62 -21.05
CA GLN A 211 -7.79 -2.21 -22.38
C GLN A 211 -7.90 -3.74 -22.34
N ASP A 212 -7.53 -4.38 -21.21
CA ASP A 212 -7.83 -5.80 -20.97
C ASP A 212 -9.27 -5.94 -20.46
N LYS A 213 -10.23 -5.83 -21.39
CA LYS A 213 -11.67 -5.90 -21.10
C LYS A 213 -12.05 -7.12 -20.25
N LYS A 214 -11.39 -8.27 -20.45
CA LYS A 214 -11.67 -9.50 -19.69
C LYS A 214 -11.29 -9.34 -18.22
N ARG A 215 -10.06 -8.90 -17.94
CA ARG A 215 -9.60 -8.64 -16.56
C ARG A 215 -10.39 -7.53 -15.90
N PHE A 216 -10.69 -6.45 -16.64
CA PHE A 216 -11.52 -5.37 -16.15
C PHE A 216 -12.90 -5.86 -15.68
N ILE A 217 -13.61 -6.65 -16.50
CA ILE A 217 -14.92 -7.21 -16.14
C ILE A 217 -14.82 -8.08 -14.88
N LEU A 218 -13.83 -8.98 -14.83
CA LEU A 218 -13.62 -9.86 -13.66
C LEU A 218 -13.34 -9.07 -12.37
N SER A 219 -12.54 -8.00 -12.47
CA SER A 219 -12.24 -7.10 -11.37
C SER A 219 -13.48 -6.33 -10.90
N ARG A 220 -14.28 -5.79 -11.81
CA ARG A 220 -15.54 -5.11 -11.46
C ARG A 220 -16.54 -6.06 -10.82
N TRP A 221 -16.53 -7.31 -11.28
CA TRP A 221 -17.39 -8.33 -10.73
C TRP A 221 -16.98 -8.69 -9.30
N ILE A 222 -15.70 -8.96 -9.01
CA ILE A 222 -15.25 -9.21 -7.63
C ILE A 222 -15.51 -8.01 -6.70
N ASP A 223 -15.37 -6.77 -7.24
CA ASP A 223 -15.67 -5.54 -6.49
C ASP A 223 -17.14 -5.49 -6.07
N LEU A 224 -18.05 -5.83 -6.98
CA LEU A 224 -19.49 -5.86 -6.72
C LEU A 224 -19.87 -6.83 -5.59
N TYR A 225 -19.25 -8.02 -5.53
CA TYR A 225 -19.55 -8.97 -4.44
C TYR A 225 -19.08 -8.44 -3.10
N TYR A 226 -17.90 -7.83 -3.08
CA TYR A 226 -17.43 -7.21 -1.85
C TYR A 226 -18.30 -6.01 -1.45
N ASP A 227 -18.77 -5.20 -2.41
CA ASP A 227 -19.65 -4.07 -2.11
C ASP A 227 -21.02 -4.54 -1.56
N ILE A 228 -21.56 -5.67 -2.01
CA ILE A 228 -22.84 -6.23 -1.55
C ILE A 228 -22.70 -6.99 -0.22
N PHE A 229 -21.69 -7.85 -0.09
CA PHE A 229 -21.58 -8.83 0.98
C PHE A 229 -20.44 -8.56 1.97
N ALA A 230 -19.59 -7.58 1.68
CA ALA A 230 -18.51 -7.09 2.53
C ALA A 230 -17.65 -8.22 3.15
N ASP A 231 -17.47 -8.18 4.47
CA ASP A 231 -16.55 -9.06 5.21
C ASP A 231 -17.01 -10.53 5.21
N LEU A 232 -18.30 -10.81 5.01
CA LEU A 232 -18.82 -12.17 4.87
C LEU A 232 -18.28 -12.83 3.60
N PHE A 233 -18.38 -12.13 2.46
CA PHE A 233 -17.82 -12.62 1.20
C PHE A 233 -16.31 -12.74 1.26
N LEU A 234 -15.62 -11.72 1.76
CA LEU A 234 -14.16 -11.74 1.92
C LEU A 234 -13.69 -12.97 2.71
N THR A 235 -14.30 -13.23 3.87
CA THR A 235 -13.89 -14.31 4.77
C THR A 235 -14.09 -15.67 4.14
N LEU A 236 -15.26 -15.90 3.53
CA LEU A 236 -15.58 -17.16 2.88
C LEU A 236 -14.70 -17.40 1.64
N TYR A 237 -14.54 -16.37 0.80
CA TYR A 237 -13.73 -16.42 -0.41
C TYR A 237 -12.26 -16.72 -0.09
N GLN A 238 -11.67 -16.00 0.87
CA GLN A 238 -10.28 -16.24 1.28
C GLN A 238 -10.08 -17.63 1.89
N LYS A 239 -11.02 -18.12 2.71
CA LYS A 239 -10.95 -19.47 3.29
C LYS A 239 -10.85 -20.54 2.19
N LEU A 240 -11.68 -20.41 1.15
CA LEU A 240 -11.67 -21.33 0.01
C LEU A 240 -10.44 -21.14 -0.87
N TYR A 241 -10.03 -19.90 -1.14
CA TYR A 241 -8.82 -19.58 -1.90
C TYR A 241 -7.57 -20.16 -1.24
N PHE A 242 -7.38 -20.01 0.07
CA PHE A 242 -6.19 -20.53 0.76
C PHE A 242 -6.09 -22.04 0.64
N LYS A 243 -7.22 -22.75 0.72
CA LYS A 243 -7.28 -24.20 0.52
C LYS A 243 -6.99 -24.57 -0.94
N SER A 244 -7.60 -23.90 -1.91
CA SER A 244 -7.45 -24.24 -3.32
C SER A 244 -6.09 -23.83 -3.91
N ALA A 245 -5.45 -22.81 -3.37
CA ALA A 245 -4.14 -22.31 -3.82
C ALA A 245 -2.97 -22.95 -3.07
N GLY A 246 -3.21 -23.74 -2.02
CA GLY A 246 -2.14 -24.27 -1.17
C GLY A 246 -1.32 -23.16 -0.52
N THR A 247 -1.99 -22.09 -0.06
CA THR A 247 -1.30 -20.89 0.45
C THR A 247 -0.53 -21.21 1.73
N GLY A 248 0.78 -20.98 1.71
CA GLY A 248 1.65 -21.16 2.87
C GLY A 248 1.24 -20.28 4.07
N PRO A 249 1.60 -20.67 5.30
CA PRO A 249 1.07 -20.06 6.53
C PRO A 249 1.40 -18.57 6.64
N PHE A 250 2.63 -18.15 6.35
CA PHE A 250 3.02 -16.74 6.39
C PHE A 250 2.25 -15.89 5.38
N LEU A 251 2.13 -16.36 4.14
CA LEU A 251 1.40 -15.64 3.10
C LEU A 251 -0.09 -15.53 3.43
N ARG A 252 -0.67 -16.58 4.02
CA ARG A 252 -2.03 -16.58 4.55
C ARG A 252 -2.22 -15.50 5.63
N ALA A 253 -1.30 -15.42 6.58
CA ALA A 253 -1.30 -14.40 7.64
C ALA A 253 -1.23 -12.98 7.03
N ARG A 254 -0.31 -12.75 6.08
CA ARG A 254 -0.19 -11.47 5.36
C ARG A 254 -1.45 -11.11 4.59
N TYR A 255 -2.10 -12.04 3.90
CA TYR A 255 -3.35 -11.75 3.20
C TYR A 255 -4.48 -11.36 4.14
N LYS A 256 -4.61 -12.04 5.29
CA LYS A 256 -5.58 -11.66 6.33
C LYS A 256 -5.27 -10.27 6.88
N HIS A 257 -4.01 -9.98 7.21
CA HIS A 257 -3.55 -8.69 7.71
C HIS A 257 -3.88 -7.56 6.73
N LEU A 258 -3.45 -7.68 5.47
CA LEU A 258 -3.74 -6.70 4.41
C LEU A 258 -5.24 -6.52 4.14
N SER A 259 -6.06 -7.51 4.50
CA SER A 259 -7.52 -7.45 4.36
C SER A 259 -8.21 -6.98 5.65
N PHE A 260 -7.47 -6.36 6.57
CA PHE A 260 -7.97 -5.81 7.84
C PHE A 260 -8.59 -6.87 8.77
N ARG A 261 -8.18 -8.13 8.63
CA ARG A 261 -8.57 -9.24 9.51
C ARG A 261 -7.49 -9.46 10.57
N HIS A 262 -7.18 -8.41 11.34
CA HIS A 262 -6.03 -8.38 12.24
C HIS A 262 -6.03 -9.52 13.26
N ASP A 263 -7.14 -9.81 13.94
CA ASP A 263 -7.22 -10.93 14.91
C ASP A 263 -6.89 -12.27 14.27
N SER A 264 -7.44 -12.54 13.09
CA SER A 264 -7.17 -13.77 12.33
C SER A 264 -5.73 -13.85 11.82
N ALA A 265 -5.09 -12.70 11.59
CA ALA A 265 -3.69 -12.62 11.15
C ALA A 265 -2.73 -12.79 12.33
N LEU A 266 -3.01 -12.14 13.46
CA LEU A 266 -2.28 -12.28 14.72
C LEU A 266 -2.26 -13.75 15.17
N ALA A 267 -3.41 -14.43 15.15
CA ALA A 267 -3.47 -15.86 15.45
C ALA A 267 -2.63 -16.72 14.48
N ASP A 268 -2.59 -16.38 13.19
CA ASP A 268 -1.70 -17.07 12.25
C ASP A 268 -0.22 -16.77 12.53
N TYR A 269 0.14 -15.55 12.92
CA TYR A 269 1.51 -15.21 13.30
C TYR A 269 1.95 -15.97 14.56
N ASP A 270 1.11 -16.01 15.59
CA ASP A 270 1.39 -16.74 16.83
C ASP A 270 1.56 -18.24 16.56
N TYR A 271 0.70 -18.83 15.72
CA TYR A 271 0.86 -20.21 15.27
C TYR A 271 2.21 -20.43 14.57
N ILE A 272 2.64 -19.51 13.70
CA ILE A 272 3.93 -19.63 13.01
C ILE A 272 5.09 -19.55 14.01
N LEU A 273 5.02 -18.61 14.96
CA LEU A 273 6.05 -18.42 15.99
C LEU A 273 6.11 -19.59 16.98
N GLU A 274 5.04 -20.35 17.17
CA GLU A 274 5.03 -21.56 17.98
C GLU A 274 5.59 -22.78 17.22
N LYS A 275 5.24 -22.93 15.93
CA LYS A 275 5.51 -24.17 15.18
C LYS A 275 6.77 -24.15 14.33
N TYR A 276 7.31 -22.99 13.99
CA TYR A 276 8.43 -22.86 13.07
C TYR A 276 9.64 -22.24 13.77
N GLU A 277 10.79 -22.88 13.58
CA GLU A 277 12.08 -22.45 14.14
C GLU A 277 12.91 -21.61 13.16
N ASP A 278 12.49 -21.50 11.89
CA ASP A 278 13.19 -20.72 10.87
C ASP A 278 13.32 -19.24 11.27
N GLU A 279 14.55 -18.82 11.54
CA GLU A 279 14.86 -17.48 12.08
C GLU A 279 14.32 -16.35 11.18
N PHE A 280 14.45 -16.51 9.86
CA PHE A 280 13.96 -15.53 8.90
C PHE A 280 12.44 -15.37 9.01
N MET A 281 11.70 -16.47 8.93
CA MET A 281 10.23 -16.47 9.04
C MET A 281 9.76 -15.95 10.39
N ARG A 282 10.42 -16.32 11.49
CA ARG A 282 10.12 -15.81 12.82
C ARG A 282 10.29 -14.30 12.88
N SER A 283 11.42 -13.77 12.41
CA SER A 283 11.69 -12.33 12.40
C SER A 283 10.67 -11.55 11.56
N GLU A 284 10.24 -12.11 10.41
CA GLU A 284 9.17 -11.54 9.59
C GLU A 284 7.83 -11.56 10.33
N CYS A 285 7.49 -12.64 11.04
CA CYS A 285 6.25 -12.74 11.80
C CYS A 285 6.21 -11.76 12.96
N VAL A 286 7.28 -11.66 13.77
CA VAL A 286 7.34 -10.67 14.87
C VAL A 286 7.20 -9.25 14.33
N TYR A 287 7.90 -8.92 13.24
CA TYR A 287 7.76 -7.63 12.57
C TYR A 287 6.31 -7.35 12.15
N PHE A 288 5.68 -8.24 11.41
CA PHE A 288 4.31 -8.02 10.93
C PHE A 288 3.26 -8.11 12.04
N LYS A 289 3.54 -8.81 13.14
CA LYS A 289 2.72 -8.78 14.35
C LYS A 289 2.77 -7.40 15.01
N GLY A 290 3.96 -6.81 15.15
CA GLY A 290 4.13 -5.43 15.60
C GLY A 290 3.40 -4.41 14.73
N VAL A 291 3.48 -4.55 13.40
CA VAL A 291 2.73 -3.69 12.46
C VAL A 291 1.21 -3.85 12.65
N ALA A 292 0.71 -5.07 12.83
CA ALA A 292 -0.72 -5.29 13.07
C ALA A 292 -1.20 -4.62 14.36
N PHE A 293 -0.43 -4.69 15.46
CA PHE A 293 -0.76 -3.96 16.69
C PHE A 293 -0.71 -2.44 16.50
N TRP A 294 0.25 -1.94 15.71
CA TRP A 294 0.33 -0.52 15.39
C TRP A 294 -0.90 -0.05 14.61
N GLU A 295 -1.36 -0.81 13.61
CA GLU A 295 -2.60 -0.51 12.86
C GLU A 295 -3.85 -0.55 13.74
N LEU A 296 -3.88 -1.45 14.74
CA LEU A 296 -4.93 -1.52 15.76
C LEU A 296 -4.84 -0.39 16.82
N LYS A 297 -3.84 0.49 16.72
CA LYS A 297 -3.52 1.55 17.69
C LYS A 297 -3.15 1.02 19.07
N GLU A 298 -2.75 -0.24 19.16
CA GLU A 298 -2.24 -0.88 20.38
C GLU A 298 -0.73 -0.63 20.50
N TYR A 299 -0.35 0.66 20.56
CA TYR A 299 1.05 1.08 20.41
C TYR A 299 2.01 0.45 21.42
N TYR A 300 1.58 0.21 22.67
CA TYR A 300 2.41 -0.49 23.66
C TYR A 300 2.73 -1.94 23.26
N LYS A 301 1.76 -2.67 22.68
CA LYS A 301 2.00 -4.03 22.17
C LYS A 301 2.88 -4.01 20.93
N ALA A 302 2.65 -3.03 20.04
CA ALA A 302 3.51 -2.83 18.87
C ALA A 302 4.96 -2.58 19.28
N ILE A 303 5.19 -1.67 20.23
CA ILE A 303 6.52 -1.37 20.79
C ILE A 303 7.16 -2.65 21.34
N SER A 304 6.44 -3.43 22.15
CA SER A 304 6.95 -4.67 22.73
C SER A 304 7.42 -5.66 21.65
N GLU A 305 6.64 -5.88 20.60
CA GLU A 305 7.03 -6.79 19.51
C GLU A 305 8.22 -6.25 18.70
N PHE A 306 8.30 -4.95 18.45
CA PHE A 306 9.44 -4.37 17.73
C PHE A 306 10.72 -4.34 18.58
N GLU A 307 10.65 -4.06 19.88
CA GLU A 307 11.81 -4.15 20.79
C GLU A 307 12.31 -5.58 20.88
N LYS A 308 11.40 -6.55 21.03
CA LYS A 308 11.72 -7.98 20.99
C LYS A 308 12.44 -8.37 19.70
N LEU A 309 11.94 -7.93 18.54
CA LEU A 309 12.58 -8.19 17.25
C LEU A 309 14.02 -7.65 17.19
N LEU A 310 14.26 -6.46 17.74
CA LEU A 310 15.59 -5.83 17.74
C LEU A 310 16.56 -6.47 18.73
N GLU A 311 16.05 -7.08 19.80
CA GLU A 311 16.82 -7.84 20.80
C GLU A 311 17.16 -9.25 20.31
N GLU A 312 16.17 -10.01 19.86
CA GLU A 312 16.32 -11.42 19.48
C GLU A 312 16.96 -11.60 18.09
N ALA A 313 16.72 -10.65 17.17
CA ALA A 313 17.23 -10.73 15.80
C ALA A 313 17.88 -9.41 15.35
N PRO A 314 18.98 -8.96 15.99
CA PRO A 314 19.57 -7.65 15.74
C PRO A 314 20.05 -7.46 14.30
N GLY A 315 20.38 -8.54 13.60
CA GLY A 315 20.80 -8.56 12.19
C GLY A 315 19.65 -8.68 11.18
N THR A 316 18.39 -8.69 11.62
CA THR A 316 17.23 -8.84 10.72
C THR A 316 17.18 -7.72 9.68
N LYS A 317 16.77 -8.07 8.46
CA LYS A 317 16.54 -7.09 7.39
C LYS A 317 15.41 -6.11 7.74
N ARG A 318 14.56 -6.45 8.73
CA ARG A 318 13.48 -5.59 9.25
C ARG A 318 13.95 -4.55 10.27
N ARG A 319 15.22 -4.57 10.70
CA ARG A 319 15.74 -3.72 11.79
C ARG A 319 15.38 -2.25 11.60
N ARG A 320 15.64 -1.70 10.42
CA ARG A 320 15.37 -0.29 10.12
C ARG A 320 13.88 0.03 10.16
N LEU A 321 13.03 -0.84 9.61
CA LEU A 321 11.58 -0.67 9.63
C LEU A 321 11.02 -0.74 11.05
N ALA A 322 11.46 -1.72 11.84
CA ALA A 322 11.07 -1.84 13.24
C ALA A 322 11.42 -0.56 14.02
N MET A 323 12.61 0.01 13.81
CA MET A 323 12.98 1.29 14.41
C MET A 323 12.10 2.46 13.93
N MET A 324 11.68 2.48 12.65
CA MET A 324 10.76 3.51 12.14
C MET A 324 9.39 3.39 12.81
N PHE A 325 8.84 2.18 12.95
CA PHE A 325 7.57 1.97 13.66
C PHE A 325 7.67 2.25 15.16
N LEU A 326 8.81 1.97 15.80
CA LEU A 326 9.05 2.37 17.19
C LEU A 326 9.05 3.89 17.32
N LEU A 327 9.81 4.59 16.48
CA LEU A 327 9.83 6.05 16.44
C LEU A 327 8.41 6.63 16.30
N ASP A 328 7.64 6.15 15.32
CA ASP A 328 6.26 6.60 15.08
C ASP A 328 5.33 6.27 16.26
N SER A 329 5.44 5.07 16.86
CA SER A 329 4.68 4.69 18.06
C SER A 329 4.97 5.62 19.24
N TYR A 330 6.25 5.96 19.47
CA TYR A 330 6.65 6.89 20.53
C TYR A 330 6.24 8.33 20.24
N CYS A 331 6.17 8.77 18.97
CA CYS A 331 5.57 10.05 18.59
C CYS A 331 4.08 10.07 18.97
N LEU A 332 3.33 9.02 18.61
CA LEU A 332 1.90 8.90 18.89
C LEU A 332 1.58 8.82 20.39
N LEU A 333 2.52 8.35 21.20
CA LEU A 333 2.45 8.32 22.67
C LEU A 333 3.05 9.57 23.33
N ASN A 334 3.50 10.57 22.56
CA ASN A 334 4.13 11.80 23.03
C ASN A 334 5.31 11.57 23.99
N ASN A 335 6.22 10.65 23.63
CA ASN A 335 7.43 10.33 24.40
C ASN A 335 8.68 10.92 23.70
N PRO A 336 9.06 12.18 24.00
CA PRO A 336 10.11 12.89 23.26
C PRO A 336 11.50 12.25 23.40
N ASP A 337 11.83 11.69 24.56
CA ASP A 337 13.14 11.09 24.82
C ASP A 337 13.38 9.86 23.93
N LYS A 338 12.38 8.99 23.83
CA LYS A 338 12.42 7.82 22.95
C LYS A 338 12.41 8.24 21.49
N VAL A 339 11.67 9.29 21.13
CA VAL A 339 11.69 9.84 19.77
C VAL A 339 13.11 10.28 19.38
N LEU A 340 13.80 11.06 20.21
CA LEU A 340 15.18 11.49 19.96
C LEU A 340 16.15 10.29 19.90
N PHE A 341 15.94 9.29 20.76
CA PHE A 341 16.74 8.07 20.79
C PHE A 341 16.67 7.27 19.47
N TYR A 342 15.49 7.06 18.89
CA TYR A 342 15.37 6.32 17.63
C TYR A 342 15.72 7.19 16.42
N LEU A 343 15.40 8.49 16.45
CA LEU A 343 15.72 9.42 15.37
C LEU A 343 17.24 9.53 15.15
N SER A 344 18.02 9.63 16.22
CA SER A 344 19.50 9.67 16.14
C SER A 344 20.13 8.41 15.53
N ARG A 345 19.43 7.26 15.60
CA ARG A 345 19.88 5.98 15.01
C ARG A 345 19.44 5.81 13.56
N LEU A 346 18.32 6.42 13.18
CA LEU A 346 17.76 6.33 11.83
C LEU A 346 18.34 7.36 10.88
N ARG A 347 18.78 8.52 11.38
CA ARG A 347 19.49 9.50 10.55
C ARG A 347 20.80 8.88 10.06
N PRO A 348 21.09 8.94 8.74
CA PRO A 348 22.43 8.60 8.28
C PRO A 348 23.42 9.50 9.03
N LYS A 349 24.50 8.92 9.59
CA LYS A 349 25.65 9.74 9.98
C LYS A 349 26.08 10.48 8.71
N LEU A 350 25.86 11.79 8.66
CA LEU A 350 26.44 12.61 7.62
C LEU A 350 27.96 12.40 7.75
N LYS A 351 28.60 11.85 6.73
CA LYS A 351 30.06 11.82 6.68
C LYS A 351 30.50 13.29 6.61
N GLY A 352 31.00 13.85 7.71
CA GLY A 352 31.52 15.22 7.75
C GLY A 352 31.00 16.13 8.87
N GLU A 353 30.62 15.58 10.03
CA GLU A 353 30.72 16.31 11.31
C GLU A 353 31.85 15.71 12.15
#